data_AF-A0A7C5ZBT7-F1
#
_entry.id   AF-A0A7C5ZBT7-F1
#
_cell.length_a   1.000
_cell.length_b   1.000
_cell.length_c   1.000
_cell.angle_alpha   90.00
_cell.angle_beta   90.00
_cell.angle_gamma   90.00
#
_symmetry.space_group_name_H-M   'P 1'
#
loop_
_entity.id
_entity.type
_entity.pdbx_description
1 polymer ?
#
loop_
_entity_poly.entity_id
_entity_poly.type
_entity_poly.pdbx_seq_one_letter_code
_entity_poly.pdbx_strand_id
1 'polypeptide(L)'
;MNTKRMTAAGLILFLCGTAAAALFGPDRNEKESVGKFDIAMQCWTFRKFTFFEAVERTAALGIRYLEAYPGQALSPEAKNVRFDHELPDAWIQRIKDKLNEHDVRLVAYGVVDFENNREAMTKIFDFARQMGIGTIVTEPPWEDFSLLNEFAVQYGIKVAIHNHPSPTQYARPETVLRHVKGQSLLIGACGDTGHWMRTGVDPVKALKMLEGRVLHLHLKDLDRFGVKEALDVPFGSGEAGMPEILTELTRQNYQGYLSIEHENPHEVMNPEPAIRKGLEYIRCATGNRD
;
A
#
# COMPACT_ATOMS: atom_id res chain seq x y z
N MET A 1 -17.08 -59.19 70.12
CA MET A 1 -15.75 -59.44 70.72
C MET A 1 -14.77 -58.51 70.00
N ASN A 2 -14.55 -57.26 70.43
CA ASN A 2 -13.86 -56.75 71.62
C ASN A 2 -12.36 -57.13 71.68
N THR A 3 -11.48 -56.14 71.41
CA THR A 3 -10.19 -55.73 72.05
C THR A 3 -9.28 -55.05 71.00
N LYS A 4 -9.16 -53.71 70.94
CA LYS A 4 -8.32 -52.74 71.72
C LYS A 4 -6.79 -52.82 71.53
N ARG A 5 -6.19 -51.72 71.02
CA ARG A 5 -5.08 -50.87 71.55
C ARG A 5 -4.70 -49.81 70.47
N MET A 6 -4.91 -48.49 70.66
CA MET A 6 -4.06 -47.46 71.34
C MET A 6 -2.65 -47.32 70.70
N THR A 7 -2.02 -46.17 70.38
CA THR A 7 -2.22 -44.71 70.62
C THR A 7 -1.10 -43.93 69.87
N ALA A 8 -1.34 -42.63 69.59
CA ALA A 8 -0.40 -41.47 69.53
C ALA A 8 -0.69 -40.59 68.28
N ALA A 9 -1.42 -39.47 68.36
CA ALA A 9 -1.06 -38.15 68.91
C ALA A 9 0.02 -37.42 68.09
N GLY A 10 -0.41 -36.40 67.32
CA GLY A 10 0.43 -35.49 66.56
C GLY A 10 -0.38 -34.28 66.08
N LEU A 11 -0.47 -33.29 66.96
CA LEU A 11 -0.98 -31.93 66.76
C LEU A 11 -0.13 -31.20 65.69
N ILE A 12 -0.69 -30.29 64.88
CA ILE A 12 -0.22 -28.89 64.69
C ILE A 12 -0.80 -28.18 63.44
N LEU A 13 -1.42 -27.03 63.75
CA LEU A 13 -1.59 -25.74 63.05
C LEU A 13 -2.39 -25.61 61.74
N PHE A 14 -3.53 -24.92 61.90
CA PHE A 14 -4.08 -23.94 60.97
C PHE A 14 -3.05 -22.86 60.60
N LEU A 15 -2.96 -22.53 59.31
CA LEU A 15 -2.57 -21.19 58.85
C LEU A 15 -3.44 -20.79 57.66
N CYS A 16 -4.34 -19.85 57.92
CA CYS A 16 -4.91 -18.97 56.91
C CYS A 16 -3.77 -18.19 56.23
N GLY A 17 -3.67 -18.30 54.92
CA GLY A 17 -2.81 -17.46 54.09
C GLY A 17 -3.57 -17.03 52.84
N THR A 18 -4.12 -15.82 52.87
CA THR A 18 -4.65 -15.11 51.71
C THR A 18 -3.54 -14.88 50.68
N ALA A 19 -3.56 -15.58 49.56
CA ALA A 19 -2.75 -15.21 48.40
C ALA A 19 -3.58 -14.28 47.50
N ALA A 20 -3.23 -13.00 47.56
CA ALA A 20 -3.75 -11.96 46.68
C ALA A 20 -3.45 -12.31 45.21
N ALA A 21 -4.44 -12.05 44.35
CA ALA A 21 -4.31 -12.10 42.91
C ALA A 21 -3.23 -11.10 42.45
N ALA A 22 -2.11 -11.62 41.95
CA ALA A 22 -1.20 -10.85 41.11
C ALA A 22 -1.59 -11.12 39.66
N LEU A 23 -2.54 -10.32 39.15
CA LEU A 23 -2.74 -10.11 37.72
C LEU A 23 -1.49 -9.41 37.18
N PHE A 24 -0.44 -10.17 36.88
CA PHE A 24 0.61 -9.71 35.98
C PHE A 24 0.01 -9.74 34.57
N GLY A 25 -0.61 -8.63 34.17
CA GLY A 25 -0.79 -8.34 32.75
C GLY A 25 0.58 -8.27 32.08
N PRO A 26 0.70 -8.65 30.79
CA PRO A 26 1.99 -8.61 30.11
C PRO A 26 2.53 -7.17 30.15
N ASP A 27 3.78 -7.07 30.57
CA ASP A 27 4.62 -5.88 30.55
C ASP A 27 4.66 -5.36 29.10
N ARG A 28 3.86 -4.34 28.78
CA ARG A 28 3.85 -3.71 27.45
C ARG A 28 5.03 -2.76 27.36
N ASN A 29 6.22 -3.32 27.19
CA ASN A 29 7.42 -2.56 26.85
C ASN A 29 8.33 -3.30 25.84
N GLU A 30 7.75 -4.19 25.04
CA GLU A 30 8.29 -4.45 23.71
C GLU A 30 7.80 -3.31 22.81
N LYS A 31 8.70 -2.51 22.25
CA LYS A 31 8.37 -1.77 21.03
C LYS A 31 7.91 -2.84 20.03
N GLU A 32 6.60 -2.96 19.82
CA GLU A 32 6.07 -3.81 18.76
C GLU A 32 6.85 -3.47 17.49
N SER A 33 7.59 -4.46 16.97
CA SER A 33 8.41 -4.24 15.78
C SER A 33 7.48 -3.91 14.63
N VAL A 34 7.68 -2.75 14.01
CA VAL A 34 6.99 -2.39 12.76
C VAL A 34 7.24 -3.49 11.74
N GLY A 35 6.19 -3.93 11.06
CA GLY A 35 6.24 -5.00 10.07
C GLY A 35 7.14 -4.66 8.88
N LYS A 36 7.46 -5.69 8.10
CA LYS A 36 8.17 -5.51 6.83
C LYS A 36 7.14 -5.25 5.73
N PHE A 37 7.44 -4.29 4.86
CA PHE A 37 6.60 -3.93 3.74
C PHE A 37 7.39 -4.02 2.44
N ASP A 38 6.74 -4.54 1.40
CA ASP A 38 7.29 -4.45 0.04
C ASP A 38 7.12 -3.01 -0.47
N ILE A 39 8.22 -2.43 -0.93
CA ILE A 39 8.25 -1.06 -1.46
C ILE A 39 8.21 -1.11 -2.98
N ALA A 40 7.25 -0.40 -3.57
CA ALA A 40 7.19 -0.18 -5.00
C ALA A 40 7.48 1.29 -5.32
N MET A 41 7.80 1.57 -6.58
CA MET A 41 7.90 2.93 -7.10
C MET A 41 6.72 3.21 -8.02
N GLN A 42 5.99 4.30 -7.77
CA GLN A 42 4.98 4.82 -8.68
C GLN A 42 5.70 5.62 -9.79
N CYS A 43 5.62 5.16 -11.04
CA CYS A 43 6.28 5.76 -12.21
C CYS A 43 5.98 7.25 -12.44
N TRP A 44 4.88 7.79 -11.92
CA TRP A 44 4.52 9.20 -11.99
C TRP A 44 5.49 10.10 -11.23
N THR A 45 6.22 9.56 -10.25
CA THR A 45 7.42 10.17 -9.67
C THR A 45 8.42 10.57 -10.77
N PHE A 46 8.54 9.74 -11.81
CA PHE A 46 9.40 9.93 -12.97
C PHE A 46 8.63 10.39 -14.22
N ARG A 47 7.52 11.11 -14.09
CA ARG A 47 6.68 11.58 -15.22
C ARG A 47 7.39 12.46 -16.27
N LYS A 48 8.59 12.96 -15.98
CA LYS A 48 9.44 13.70 -16.94
C LYS A 48 10.42 12.81 -17.70
N PHE A 49 10.44 11.52 -17.39
CA PHE A 49 11.26 10.49 -17.99
C PHE A 49 10.39 9.44 -18.66
N THR A 50 11.02 8.68 -19.53
CA THR A 50 10.39 7.53 -20.18
C THR A 50 10.23 6.37 -19.20
N PHE A 51 9.36 5.42 -19.52
CA PHE A 51 9.15 4.22 -18.72
C PHE A 51 10.46 3.42 -18.56
N PHE A 52 11.29 3.33 -19.60
CA PHE A 52 12.57 2.62 -19.52
C PHE A 52 13.56 3.31 -18.58
N GLU A 53 13.64 4.64 -18.63
CA GLU A 53 14.44 5.42 -17.67
C GLU A 53 13.87 5.29 -16.24
N ALA A 54 12.55 5.21 -16.07
CA ALA A 54 11.92 4.98 -14.77
C ALA A 54 12.27 3.60 -14.18
N VAL A 55 12.32 2.55 -15.01
CA VAL A 55 12.79 1.21 -14.59
C VAL A 55 14.24 1.28 -14.12
N GLU A 56 15.12 1.90 -14.90
CA GLU A 56 16.56 2.04 -14.57
C GLU A 56 16.77 2.81 -13.26
N ARG A 57 16.08 3.95 -13.10
CA ARG A 57 16.16 4.79 -11.89
C ARG A 57 15.62 4.07 -10.66
N THR A 58 14.54 3.32 -10.82
CA THR A 58 13.96 2.49 -9.74
C THR A 58 14.96 1.43 -9.27
N ALA A 59 15.58 0.71 -10.20
CA ALA A 59 16.61 -0.27 -9.89
C ALA A 59 17.84 0.37 -9.21
N ALA A 60 18.27 1.56 -9.66
CA ALA A 60 19.37 2.32 -9.05
C ALA A 60 19.09 2.84 -7.62
N LEU A 61 17.82 2.85 -7.20
CA LEU A 61 17.40 3.10 -5.82
C LEU A 61 17.32 1.81 -4.98
N GLY A 62 17.54 0.65 -5.59
CA GLY A 62 17.45 -0.66 -4.95
C GLY A 62 16.00 -1.15 -4.79
N ILE A 63 15.06 -0.58 -5.53
CA ILE A 63 13.65 -0.99 -5.53
C ILE A 63 13.42 -1.98 -6.67
N ARG A 64 12.74 -3.10 -6.39
CA ARG A 64 12.46 -4.16 -7.37
C ARG A 64 11.00 -4.23 -7.82
N TYR A 65 10.14 -3.40 -7.26
CA TYR A 65 8.72 -3.36 -7.60
C TYR A 65 8.33 -2.00 -8.18
N LEU A 66 7.49 -2.03 -9.20
CA LEU A 66 7.10 -0.85 -9.95
C LEU A 66 5.59 -0.84 -10.18
N GLU A 67 5.01 0.34 -10.08
CA GLU A 67 3.66 0.65 -10.52
C GLU A 67 3.74 1.57 -11.75
N ALA A 68 3.24 1.09 -12.88
CA ALA A 68 3.20 1.86 -14.11
C ALA A 68 1.89 2.64 -14.24
N TYR A 69 1.93 3.83 -14.85
CA TYR A 69 0.74 4.61 -15.18
C TYR A 69 0.51 4.67 -16.70
N PRO A 70 -0.74 4.77 -17.17
CA PRO A 70 -1.05 4.90 -18.59
C PRO A 70 -0.46 6.17 -19.21
N GLY A 71 0.08 6.08 -20.42
CA GLY A 71 0.49 7.25 -21.20
C GLY A 71 1.94 7.69 -21.01
N GLN A 72 2.73 7.01 -20.17
CA GLN A 72 4.17 7.31 -20.08
C GLN A 72 4.86 7.01 -21.42
N ALA A 73 5.73 7.90 -21.90
CA ALA A 73 6.54 7.62 -23.09
C ALA A 73 7.43 6.39 -22.84
N LEU A 74 7.54 5.46 -23.79
CA LEU A 74 8.19 4.19 -23.51
C LEU A 74 9.71 4.29 -23.37
N SER A 75 10.37 4.96 -24.32
CA SER A 75 11.83 5.13 -24.38
C SER A 75 12.22 6.37 -25.19
N PRO A 76 13.48 6.85 -25.08
CA PRO A 76 13.97 7.97 -25.88
C PRO A 76 13.88 7.74 -27.40
N GLU A 77 14.01 6.49 -27.85
CA GLU A 77 13.92 6.09 -29.25
C GLU A 77 12.48 5.87 -29.72
N ALA A 78 11.55 5.62 -28.80
CA ALA A 78 10.14 5.34 -29.07
C ALA A 78 9.20 6.31 -28.32
N LYS A 79 9.45 7.62 -28.42
CA LYS A 79 8.71 8.65 -27.66
C LYS A 79 7.20 8.72 -27.95
N ASN A 80 6.78 8.27 -29.12
CA ASN A 80 5.38 8.24 -29.53
C ASN A 80 4.64 6.97 -29.07
N VAL A 81 5.38 5.98 -28.58
CA VAL A 81 4.80 4.76 -28.00
C VAL A 81 4.55 5.03 -26.52
N ARG A 82 3.34 4.73 -26.08
CA ARG A 82 2.87 4.98 -24.73
C ARG A 82 2.76 3.65 -23.98
N PHE A 83 3.15 3.65 -22.71
CA PHE A 83 2.88 2.52 -21.84
C PHE A 83 1.39 2.53 -21.51
N ASP A 84 0.62 1.62 -22.08
CA ASP A 84 -0.79 1.40 -21.77
C ASP A 84 -1.25 0.01 -22.27
N HIS A 85 -2.51 -0.30 -22.04
CA HIS A 85 -3.17 -1.56 -22.39
C HIS A 85 -3.54 -1.67 -23.88
N GLU A 86 -3.19 -0.69 -24.72
CA GLU A 86 -3.35 -0.75 -26.17
C GLU A 86 -2.02 -1.08 -26.88
N LEU A 87 -0.96 -1.39 -26.12
CA LEU A 87 0.33 -1.78 -26.65
C LEU A 87 0.27 -3.06 -27.50
N PRO A 88 0.85 -3.06 -28.71
CA PRO A 88 1.09 -4.28 -29.47
C PRO A 88 2.02 -5.26 -28.75
N ASP A 89 1.84 -6.57 -28.98
CA ASP A 89 2.63 -7.65 -28.35
C ASP A 89 4.15 -7.49 -28.47
N ALA A 90 4.64 -6.93 -29.59
CA ALA A 90 6.07 -6.69 -29.79
C ALA A 90 6.65 -5.72 -28.74
N TRP A 91 5.88 -4.70 -28.33
CA TRP A 91 6.29 -3.78 -27.28
C TRP A 91 6.17 -4.39 -25.89
N ILE A 92 5.18 -5.24 -25.66
CA ILE A 92 5.02 -6.00 -24.42
C ILE A 92 6.25 -6.86 -24.16
N GLN A 93 6.75 -7.58 -25.17
CA GLN A 93 7.97 -8.37 -25.00
C GLN A 93 9.18 -7.49 -24.67
N ARG A 94 9.35 -6.36 -25.38
CA ARG A 94 10.47 -5.44 -25.13
C ARG A 94 10.42 -4.84 -23.72
N ILE A 95 9.22 -4.56 -23.20
CA ILE A 95 9.02 -4.13 -21.82
C ILE A 95 9.44 -5.22 -20.84
N LYS A 96 8.99 -6.46 -21.05
CA LYS A 96 9.38 -7.59 -20.20
C LYS A 96 10.89 -7.79 -20.19
N ASP A 97 11.54 -7.68 -21.34
CA ASP A 97 13.00 -7.78 -21.45
C ASP A 97 13.69 -6.68 -20.63
N LYS A 98 13.20 -5.44 -20.73
CA LYS A 98 13.74 -4.30 -19.96
C LYS A 98 13.55 -4.48 -18.44
N LEU A 99 12.38 -4.96 -18.02
CA LEU A 99 12.09 -5.27 -16.62
C LEU A 99 13.03 -6.36 -16.08
N ASN A 100 13.22 -7.44 -16.86
CA ASN A 100 14.11 -8.55 -16.51
C ASN A 100 15.59 -8.12 -16.46
N GLU A 101 16.05 -7.29 -17.39
CA GLU A 101 17.41 -6.73 -17.42
C GLU A 101 17.79 -6.04 -16.11
N HIS A 102 16.81 -5.38 -15.47
CA HIS A 102 17.02 -4.62 -14.24
C HIS A 102 16.49 -5.32 -12.98
N ASP A 103 16.01 -6.56 -13.08
CA ASP A 103 15.38 -7.29 -11.97
C ASP A 103 14.26 -6.49 -11.28
N VAL A 104 13.43 -5.84 -12.10
CA VAL A 104 12.26 -5.06 -11.67
C VAL A 104 10.99 -5.76 -12.14
N ARG A 105 9.99 -5.85 -11.26
CA ARG A 105 8.68 -6.42 -11.58
C ARG A 105 7.59 -5.37 -11.50
N LEU A 106 6.69 -5.39 -12.48
CA LEU A 106 5.44 -4.64 -12.40
C LEU A 106 4.48 -5.33 -11.44
N VAL A 107 4.04 -4.61 -10.41
CA VAL A 107 3.13 -5.12 -9.38
C VAL A 107 1.76 -4.48 -9.45
N ALA A 108 1.70 -3.24 -9.93
CA ALA A 108 0.47 -2.49 -10.10
C ALA A 108 0.45 -1.70 -11.42
N TYR A 109 -0.75 -1.36 -11.88
CA TYR A 109 -0.96 -0.50 -13.04
C TYR A 109 -2.10 0.48 -12.79
N GLY A 110 -1.80 1.77 -12.88
CA GLY A 110 -2.74 2.86 -12.73
C GLY A 110 -2.08 4.19 -12.35
N VAL A 111 -2.87 5.23 -12.05
CA VAL A 111 -4.34 5.24 -12.03
C VAL A 111 -4.88 5.16 -13.47
N VAL A 112 -5.66 4.13 -13.78
CA VAL A 112 -6.20 3.90 -15.13
C VAL A 112 -7.70 4.13 -15.20
N ASP A 113 -8.11 4.89 -16.22
CA ASP A 113 -9.50 5.12 -16.57
C ASP A 113 -9.94 4.18 -17.70
N PHE A 114 -11.19 3.75 -17.64
CA PHE A 114 -11.82 2.90 -18.65
C PHE A 114 -13.34 2.99 -18.58
N GLU A 115 -14.05 2.37 -19.52
CA GLU A 115 -15.51 2.37 -19.50
C GLU A 115 -16.08 1.18 -18.72
N ASN A 116 -17.27 1.31 -18.13
CA ASN A 116 -17.96 0.21 -17.46
C ASN A 116 -18.63 -0.74 -18.47
N ASN A 117 -17.83 -1.37 -19.32
CA ASN A 117 -18.29 -2.38 -20.28
C ASN A 117 -17.28 -3.53 -20.40
N ARG A 118 -17.76 -4.67 -20.93
CA ARG A 118 -16.97 -5.90 -20.98
C ARG A 118 -15.73 -5.77 -21.88
N GLU A 119 -15.80 -4.97 -22.95
CA GLU A 119 -14.68 -4.79 -23.88
C GLU A 119 -13.50 -4.09 -23.20
N ALA A 120 -13.75 -2.93 -22.59
CA ALA A 120 -12.74 -2.15 -21.90
C ALA A 120 -12.14 -2.92 -20.71
N MET A 121 -12.99 -3.59 -19.92
CA MET A 121 -12.54 -4.47 -18.82
C MET A 121 -11.63 -5.59 -19.34
N THR A 122 -12.02 -6.25 -20.43
CA THR A 122 -11.22 -7.34 -21.00
C THR A 122 -9.83 -6.87 -21.39
N LYS A 123 -9.72 -5.74 -22.10
CA LYS A 123 -8.41 -5.20 -22.50
C LYS A 123 -7.48 -4.96 -21.31
N ILE A 124 -7.99 -4.32 -20.25
CA ILE A 124 -7.16 -3.96 -19.08
C ILE A 124 -6.78 -5.18 -18.27
N PHE A 125 -7.73 -6.08 -18.00
CA PHE A 125 -7.46 -7.28 -17.21
C PHE A 125 -6.57 -8.28 -17.97
N ASP A 126 -6.73 -8.40 -19.29
CA ASP A 126 -5.82 -9.20 -20.13
C ASP A 126 -4.42 -8.60 -20.15
N PHE A 127 -4.29 -7.28 -20.32
CA PHE A 127 -3.01 -6.59 -20.23
C PHE A 127 -2.33 -6.82 -18.87
N ALA A 128 -3.07 -6.64 -17.77
CA ALA A 128 -2.55 -6.86 -16.43
C ALA A 128 -2.07 -8.31 -16.25
N ARG A 129 -2.85 -9.30 -16.70
CA ARG A 129 -2.48 -10.72 -16.67
C ARG A 129 -1.24 -10.99 -17.54
N GLN A 130 -1.19 -10.45 -18.75
CA GLN A 130 -0.06 -10.65 -19.68
C GLN A 130 1.24 -10.10 -19.10
N MET A 131 1.16 -9.01 -18.32
CA MET A 131 2.29 -8.34 -17.68
C MET A 131 2.62 -8.88 -16.28
N GLY A 132 1.81 -9.77 -15.72
CA GLY A 132 1.98 -10.31 -14.37
C GLY A 132 1.63 -9.32 -13.25
N ILE A 133 0.82 -8.30 -13.56
CA ILE A 133 0.34 -7.29 -12.61
C ILE A 133 -0.72 -7.90 -11.70
N GLY A 134 -0.56 -7.69 -10.39
CA GLY A 134 -1.49 -8.21 -9.36
C GLY A 134 -2.56 -7.21 -8.92
N THR A 135 -2.37 -5.92 -9.19
CA THR A 135 -3.27 -4.84 -8.78
C THR A 135 -3.51 -3.85 -9.90
N ILE A 136 -4.77 -3.59 -10.22
CA ILE A 136 -5.18 -2.45 -11.06
C ILE A 136 -5.59 -1.32 -10.12
N VAL A 137 -5.06 -0.12 -10.34
CA VAL A 137 -5.42 1.08 -9.58
C VAL A 137 -6.29 1.98 -10.48
N THR A 138 -7.46 2.40 -10.01
CA THR A 138 -8.45 3.12 -10.84
C THR A 138 -9.31 4.07 -10.00
N GLU A 139 -9.98 5.01 -10.66
CA GLU A 139 -10.98 5.91 -10.06
C GLU A 139 -12.30 5.89 -10.86
N PRO A 140 -13.12 4.83 -10.71
CA PRO A 140 -14.33 4.66 -11.50
C PRO A 140 -15.33 5.82 -11.30
N PRO A 141 -15.72 6.60 -12.33
CA PRO A 141 -16.81 7.58 -12.22
C PRO A 141 -18.21 6.95 -12.13
N TRP A 142 -18.35 5.64 -12.26
CA TRP A 142 -19.63 4.92 -12.18
C TRP A 142 -19.84 4.28 -10.81
N GLU A 143 -21.10 4.21 -10.38
CA GLU A 143 -21.49 3.65 -9.07
C GLU A 143 -21.61 2.10 -9.10
N ASP A 144 -21.93 1.51 -10.25
CA ASP A 144 -22.16 0.06 -10.37
C ASP A 144 -20.84 -0.70 -10.57
N PHE A 145 -20.37 -1.36 -9.52
CA PHE A 145 -19.16 -2.17 -9.51
C PHE A 145 -19.40 -3.65 -9.85
N SER A 146 -20.62 -4.05 -10.23
CA SER A 146 -20.97 -5.46 -10.46
C SER A 146 -20.06 -6.12 -11.51
N LEU A 147 -19.85 -5.45 -12.64
CA LEU A 147 -18.96 -5.94 -13.70
C LEU A 147 -17.48 -5.93 -13.28
N LEU A 148 -17.05 -4.89 -12.58
CA LEU A 148 -15.70 -4.78 -12.04
C LEU A 148 -15.40 -5.94 -11.06
N ASN A 149 -16.36 -6.28 -10.21
CA ASN A 149 -16.29 -7.39 -9.26
C ASN A 149 -16.25 -8.76 -9.95
N GLU A 150 -17.07 -8.95 -10.99
CA GLU A 150 -17.02 -10.16 -11.81
C GLU A 150 -15.61 -10.36 -12.39
N PHE A 151 -15.03 -9.31 -12.99
CA PHE A 151 -13.70 -9.36 -13.59
C PHE A 151 -12.59 -9.56 -12.56
N ALA A 152 -12.62 -8.82 -11.44
CA ALA A 152 -11.66 -9.00 -10.36
C ALA A 152 -11.61 -10.45 -9.88
N VAL A 153 -12.76 -11.08 -9.66
CA VAL A 153 -12.87 -12.49 -9.26
C VAL A 153 -12.41 -13.44 -10.36
N GLN A 154 -12.87 -13.23 -11.60
CA GLN A 154 -12.54 -14.11 -12.73
C GLN A 154 -11.03 -14.14 -13.01
N TYR A 155 -10.35 -13.00 -12.92
CA TYR A 155 -8.92 -12.89 -13.20
C TYR A 155 -8.05 -13.12 -11.97
N GLY A 156 -8.62 -13.04 -10.76
CA GLY A 156 -7.86 -13.07 -9.51
C GLY A 156 -6.96 -11.83 -9.33
N ILE A 157 -7.32 -10.71 -9.95
CA ILE A 157 -6.56 -9.45 -9.91
C ILE A 157 -7.26 -8.49 -8.95
N LYS A 158 -6.48 -7.85 -8.07
CA LYS A 158 -6.98 -6.84 -7.15
C LYS A 158 -7.34 -5.56 -7.90
N VAL A 159 -8.39 -4.88 -7.46
CA VAL A 159 -8.76 -3.54 -7.92
C VAL A 159 -8.75 -2.60 -6.73
N ALA A 160 -7.85 -1.62 -6.77
CA ALA A 160 -7.65 -0.65 -5.71
C ALA A 160 -8.14 0.73 -6.16
N ILE A 161 -9.18 1.23 -5.50
CA ILE A 161 -9.81 2.52 -5.79
C ILE A 161 -8.95 3.65 -5.20
N HIS A 162 -8.36 4.47 -6.06
CA HIS A 162 -7.48 5.57 -5.67
C HIS A 162 -8.28 6.79 -5.19
N ASN A 163 -7.64 7.63 -4.37
CA ASN A 163 -8.21 8.87 -3.88
C ASN A 163 -7.37 10.09 -4.28
N HIS A 164 -7.81 10.85 -5.28
CA HIS A 164 -7.33 12.23 -5.46
C HIS A 164 -7.91 13.19 -4.40
N PRO A 165 -7.38 14.42 -4.24
CA PRO A 165 -7.89 15.38 -3.27
C PRO A 165 -9.33 15.82 -3.53
N SER A 166 -9.98 16.40 -2.53
CA SER A 166 -11.28 17.06 -2.68
C SER A 166 -11.24 18.12 -3.80
N PRO A 167 -12.30 18.23 -4.64
CA PRO A 167 -13.65 17.67 -4.47
C PRO A 167 -13.93 16.39 -5.26
N THR A 168 -12.93 15.53 -5.50
CA THR A 168 -13.15 14.28 -6.25
C THR A 168 -14.03 13.28 -5.47
N GLN A 169 -14.66 12.35 -6.20
CA GLN A 169 -15.60 11.35 -5.66
C GLN A 169 -14.99 10.55 -4.49
N TYR A 170 -13.75 10.09 -4.65
CA TYR A 170 -13.07 9.20 -3.71
C TYR A 170 -12.14 9.92 -2.72
N ALA A 171 -12.16 11.26 -2.67
CA ALA A 171 -11.30 12.06 -1.79
C ALA A 171 -11.39 11.69 -0.29
N ARG A 172 -12.46 10.99 0.10
CA ARG A 172 -12.72 10.55 1.47
C ARG A 172 -12.93 9.03 1.52
N PRO A 173 -12.37 8.33 2.54
CA PRO A 173 -12.43 6.87 2.65
C PRO A 173 -13.87 6.32 2.75
N GLU A 174 -14.81 7.12 3.27
CA GLU A 174 -16.22 6.76 3.38
C GLU A 174 -16.86 6.45 2.02
N THR A 175 -16.47 7.15 0.96
CA THR A 175 -16.99 6.89 -0.39
C THR A 175 -16.52 5.53 -0.88
N VAL A 176 -15.24 5.19 -0.69
CA VAL A 176 -14.69 3.89 -1.07
C VAL A 176 -15.38 2.77 -0.31
N LEU A 177 -15.53 2.90 1.02
CA LEU A 177 -16.25 1.92 1.84
C LEU A 177 -17.67 1.64 1.35
N ARG A 178 -18.38 2.68 0.92
CA ARG A 178 -19.74 2.55 0.39
C ARG A 178 -19.77 1.70 -0.88
N HIS A 179 -18.85 1.96 -1.81
CA HIS A 179 -18.77 1.27 -3.10
C HIS A 179 -18.33 -0.20 -2.96
N VAL A 180 -17.40 -0.48 -2.04
CA VAL A 180 -16.85 -1.84 -1.88
C VAL A 180 -17.68 -2.72 -0.93
N LYS A 181 -18.72 -2.17 -0.30
CA LYS A 181 -19.61 -2.94 0.58
C LYS A 181 -20.33 -4.03 -0.22
N GLY A 182 -20.17 -5.27 0.21
CA GLY A 182 -20.74 -6.45 -0.46
C GLY A 182 -19.96 -6.93 -1.69
N GLN A 183 -18.90 -6.23 -2.10
CA GLN A 183 -17.99 -6.67 -3.14
C GLN A 183 -16.96 -7.68 -2.59
N SER A 184 -16.35 -8.46 -3.50
CA SER A 184 -15.20 -9.32 -3.22
C SER A 184 -14.10 -8.57 -2.48
N LEU A 185 -13.32 -9.27 -1.64
CA LEU A 185 -12.12 -8.71 -1.01
C LEU A 185 -11.02 -8.33 -2.01
N LEU A 186 -11.17 -8.71 -3.28
CA LEU A 186 -10.32 -8.25 -4.37
C LEU A 186 -10.59 -6.79 -4.75
N ILE A 187 -11.68 -6.17 -4.29
CA ILE A 187 -11.95 -4.74 -4.48
C ILE A 187 -11.81 -3.99 -3.16
N GLY A 188 -11.00 -2.94 -3.16
CA GLY A 188 -10.67 -2.16 -1.98
C GLY A 188 -10.04 -0.81 -2.33
N ALA A 189 -9.35 -0.20 -1.38
CA ALA A 189 -8.72 1.11 -1.54
C ALA A 189 -7.26 1.01 -2.02
N CYS A 190 -6.90 1.92 -2.91
CA CYS A 190 -5.54 2.43 -3.02
C CYS A 190 -5.47 3.71 -2.18
N GLY A 191 -5.01 3.60 -0.94
CA GLY A 191 -4.93 4.77 -0.06
C GLY A 191 -3.77 5.69 -0.46
N ASP A 192 -4.07 6.88 -0.95
CA ASP A 192 -3.06 7.94 -1.08
C ASP A 192 -3.06 8.79 0.19
N THR A 193 -1.95 8.71 0.94
CA THR A 193 -1.81 9.39 2.22
C THR A 193 -1.68 10.91 2.05
N GLY A 194 -1.04 11.38 1.00
CA GLY A 194 -0.87 12.82 0.73
C GLY A 194 -2.18 13.47 0.27
N HIS A 195 -2.97 12.80 -0.57
CA HIS A 195 -4.25 13.31 -1.02
C HIS A 195 -5.30 13.37 0.10
N TRP A 196 -5.27 12.43 1.05
CA TRP A 196 -6.03 12.57 2.29
C TRP A 196 -5.58 13.79 3.09
N MET A 197 -4.27 14.00 3.28
CA MET A 197 -3.76 15.19 3.98
C MET A 197 -4.22 16.49 3.31
N ARG A 198 -4.12 16.61 1.98
CA ARG A 198 -4.60 17.77 1.20
C ARG A 198 -6.11 18.01 1.38
N THR A 199 -6.87 16.94 1.61
CA THR A 199 -8.32 16.98 1.86
C THR A 199 -8.67 17.29 3.33
N GLY A 200 -7.67 17.37 4.23
CA GLY A 200 -7.88 17.49 5.67
C GLY A 200 -8.37 16.20 6.32
N VAL A 201 -8.09 15.05 5.69
CA VAL A 201 -8.33 13.71 6.23
C VAL A 201 -7.02 13.18 6.81
N ASP A 202 -7.07 12.78 8.08
CA ASP A 202 -5.97 12.11 8.76
C ASP A 202 -5.72 10.73 8.14
N PRO A 203 -4.52 10.46 7.58
CA PRO A 203 -4.24 9.19 6.91
C PRO A 203 -4.37 7.97 7.82
N VAL A 204 -3.95 8.07 9.09
CA VAL A 204 -4.04 6.97 10.06
C VAL A 204 -5.49 6.63 10.36
N LYS A 205 -6.36 7.64 10.50
CA LYS A 205 -7.79 7.41 10.68
C LYS A 205 -8.45 6.83 9.44
N ALA A 206 -8.04 7.26 8.25
CA ALA A 206 -8.53 6.70 6.99
C ALA A 206 -8.14 5.23 6.84
N LEU A 207 -6.88 4.88 7.14
CA LEU A 207 -6.40 3.50 7.15
C LEU A 207 -7.18 2.63 8.13
N LYS A 208 -7.40 3.08 9.37
CA LYS A 208 -8.23 2.38 10.37
C LYS A 208 -9.65 2.14 9.88
N MET A 209 -10.25 3.15 9.24
CA MET A 209 -11.59 3.04 8.68
C MET A 209 -11.66 2.00 7.55
N LEU A 210 -10.60 1.89 6.76
CA LEU A 210 -10.49 0.97 5.62
C LEU A 210 -9.91 -0.41 6.01
N GLU A 211 -9.90 -0.78 7.30
CA GLU A 211 -9.35 -2.07 7.75
C GLU A 211 -9.93 -3.26 6.98
N GLY A 212 -9.05 -4.13 6.50
CA GLY A 212 -9.40 -5.28 5.65
C GLY A 212 -9.77 -4.92 4.21
N ARG A 213 -9.71 -3.63 3.83
CA ARG A 213 -9.97 -3.14 2.47
C ARG A 213 -8.83 -2.32 1.87
N VAL A 214 -7.73 -2.06 2.59
CA VAL A 214 -6.52 -1.45 2.01
C VAL A 214 -5.78 -2.51 1.17
N LEU A 215 -5.76 -2.35 -0.15
CA LEU A 215 -5.14 -3.31 -1.07
C LEU A 215 -3.80 -2.82 -1.63
N HIS A 216 -3.64 -1.50 -1.69
CA HIS A 216 -2.48 -0.82 -2.24
C HIS A 216 -2.34 0.56 -1.58
N LEU A 217 -1.16 1.17 -1.63
CA LEU A 217 -0.95 2.54 -1.14
C LEU A 217 -0.09 3.33 -2.10
N HIS A 218 -0.49 4.58 -2.33
CA HIS A 218 0.40 5.64 -2.81
C HIS A 218 0.90 6.38 -1.56
N LEU A 219 2.08 5.99 -1.09
CA LEU A 219 2.63 6.51 0.15
C LEU A 219 3.37 7.82 -0.11
N LYS A 220 2.92 8.86 0.59
CA LYS A 220 3.40 10.24 0.49
C LYS A 220 3.49 10.85 1.88
N ASP A 221 4.43 11.76 2.07
CA ASP A 221 4.49 12.64 3.22
C ASP A 221 4.51 14.08 2.72
N LEU A 222 3.80 14.98 3.39
CA LEU A 222 3.63 16.35 2.94
C LEU A 222 4.12 17.35 3.99
N ASP A 223 4.62 18.49 3.51
CA ASP A 223 5.14 19.57 4.36
C ASP A 223 4.06 20.24 5.25
N ARG A 224 2.78 20.10 4.90
CA ARG A 224 1.63 20.69 5.61
C ARG A 224 0.41 19.78 5.53
N PHE A 225 -0.35 19.70 6.63
CA PHE A 225 -1.66 19.06 6.68
C PHE A 225 -2.80 20.03 6.32
N GLY A 226 -3.82 19.54 5.61
CA GLY A 226 -5.03 20.32 5.29
C GLY A 226 -4.84 21.45 4.28
N VAL A 227 -3.68 21.50 3.60
CA VAL A 227 -3.36 22.50 2.57
C VAL A 227 -3.32 21.82 1.21
N LYS A 228 -4.11 22.32 0.25
CA LYS A 228 -4.23 21.73 -1.08
C LYS A 228 -2.89 21.76 -1.84
N GLU A 229 -2.14 22.84 -1.66
CA GLU A 229 -0.83 23.10 -2.26
C GLU A 229 0.35 22.56 -1.43
N ALA A 230 0.09 21.70 -0.44
CA ALA A 230 1.16 21.04 0.31
C ALA A 230 2.05 20.21 -0.63
N LEU A 231 3.35 20.29 -0.40
CA LEU A 231 4.37 19.69 -1.24
C LEU A 231 4.82 18.36 -0.64
N ASP A 232 5.08 17.40 -1.53
CA ASP A 232 5.67 16.13 -1.15
C ASP A 232 7.09 16.35 -0.61
N VAL A 233 7.39 15.72 0.51
CA VAL A 233 8.68 15.76 1.21
C VAL A 233 9.12 14.34 1.54
N PRO A 234 10.43 14.11 1.81
CA PRO A 234 10.90 12.80 2.24
C PRO A 234 10.12 12.28 3.44
N PHE A 235 9.82 10.98 3.45
CA PHE A 235 9.10 10.34 4.55
C PHE A 235 9.75 10.62 5.90
N GLY A 236 8.92 11.02 6.88
CA GLY A 236 9.35 11.36 8.23
C GLY A 236 9.80 12.82 8.40
N SER A 237 9.78 13.62 7.33
CA SER A 237 10.05 15.06 7.41
C SER A 237 8.79 15.93 7.28
N GLY A 238 7.64 15.33 6.97
CA GLY A 238 6.37 16.03 6.88
C GLY A 238 5.43 15.76 8.05
N GLU A 239 4.15 16.01 7.81
CA GLU A 239 3.08 15.98 8.81
C GLU A 239 2.16 14.74 8.67
N ALA A 240 2.53 13.72 7.89
CA ALA A 240 1.67 12.56 7.64
C ALA A 240 1.45 11.65 8.87
N GLY A 241 2.33 11.72 9.87
CA GLY A 241 2.36 10.74 10.96
C GLY A 241 2.89 9.38 10.49
N MET A 242 4.04 9.38 9.82
CA MET A 242 4.62 8.18 9.21
C MET A 242 4.83 7.00 10.19
N PRO A 243 5.32 7.20 11.44
CA PRO A 243 5.40 6.11 12.42
C PRO A 243 4.04 5.46 12.69
N GLU A 244 2.99 6.27 12.83
CA GLU A 244 1.63 5.83 13.12
C GLU A 244 1.00 5.12 11.92
N ILE A 245 1.27 5.58 10.69
CA ILE A 245 0.87 4.91 9.45
C ILE A 245 1.47 3.50 9.39
N LEU A 246 2.80 3.40 9.57
CA LEU A 246 3.49 2.10 9.50
C LEU A 246 3.03 1.14 10.62
N THR A 247 2.80 1.69 11.82
CA THR A 247 2.26 0.91 12.95
C THR A 247 0.85 0.41 12.66
N GLU A 248 -0.01 1.24 12.09
CA GLU A 248 -1.37 0.86 11.73
C GLU A 248 -1.39 -0.21 10.63
N LEU A 249 -0.56 -0.08 9.60
CA LEU A 249 -0.44 -1.11 8.56
C LEU A 249 0.10 -2.43 9.11
N THR A 250 1.02 -2.38 10.07
CA THR A 250 1.50 -3.55 10.80
C THR A 250 0.36 -4.22 11.57
N ARG A 251 -0.43 -3.44 12.31
CA ARG A 251 -1.58 -3.92 13.09
C ARG A 251 -2.61 -4.62 12.19
N GLN A 252 -2.85 -4.09 11.00
CA GLN A 252 -3.76 -4.68 10.01
C GLN A 252 -3.18 -5.90 9.28
N ASN A 253 -1.92 -6.27 9.55
CA ASN A 253 -1.18 -7.28 8.80
C ASN A 253 -1.21 -7.01 7.28
N TYR A 254 -1.03 -5.75 6.89
CA TYR A 254 -1.09 -5.31 5.50
C TYR A 254 -0.06 -6.06 4.63
N GLN A 255 -0.54 -6.66 3.52
CA GLN A 255 0.27 -7.49 2.59
C GLN A 255 0.41 -6.86 1.20
N GLY A 256 0.01 -5.59 1.03
CA GLY A 256 0.17 -4.88 -0.24
C GLY A 256 1.51 -4.16 -0.33
N TYR A 257 1.69 -3.38 -1.40
CA TYR A 257 2.89 -2.58 -1.60
C TYR A 257 2.71 -1.19 -1.02
N LEU A 258 3.80 -0.58 -0.58
CA LEU A 258 3.91 0.86 -0.38
C LEU A 258 4.51 1.44 -1.65
N SER A 259 3.68 1.90 -2.60
CA SER A 259 4.17 2.58 -3.79
C SER A 259 4.58 4.01 -3.41
N ILE A 260 5.86 4.31 -3.53
CA ILE A 260 6.38 5.67 -3.37
C ILE A 260 5.90 6.51 -4.55
N GLU A 261 5.16 7.56 -4.26
CA GLU A 261 4.84 8.60 -5.24
C GLU A 261 5.39 9.93 -4.73
N HIS A 262 6.24 10.59 -5.51
CA HIS A 262 6.84 11.87 -5.12
C HIS A 262 6.61 12.92 -6.20
N GLU A 263 5.66 13.81 -5.94
CA GLU A 263 5.13 14.74 -6.92
C GLU A 263 5.65 16.17 -6.79
N ASN A 264 6.64 16.42 -5.93
CA ASN A 264 7.17 17.77 -5.72
C ASN A 264 7.64 18.40 -7.05
N PRO A 265 6.99 19.49 -7.54
CA PRO A 265 7.30 20.07 -8.84
C PRO A 265 8.70 20.69 -8.90
N HIS A 266 9.29 21.04 -7.76
CA HIS A 266 10.64 21.59 -7.69
C HIS A 266 11.74 20.52 -7.82
N GLU A 267 11.38 19.25 -7.63
CA GLU A 267 12.31 18.12 -7.63
C GLU A 267 12.05 17.16 -8.81
N VAL A 268 11.09 17.46 -9.68
CA VAL A 268 10.61 16.56 -10.73
C VAL A 268 11.69 16.06 -11.71
N MET A 269 12.78 16.82 -11.89
CA MET A 269 13.90 16.44 -12.76
C MET A 269 14.99 15.63 -12.03
N ASN A 270 14.93 15.56 -10.70
CA ASN A 270 15.90 14.86 -9.85
C ASN A 270 15.24 14.50 -8.49
N PRO A 271 14.21 13.64 -8.46
CA PRO A 271 13.51 13.30 -7.22
C PRO A 271 14.27 12.31 -6.33
N GLU A 272 15.31 11.64 -6.86
CA GLU A 272 16.07 10.59 -6.20
C GLU A 272 16.65 10.98 -4.82
N PRO A 273 17.18 12.20 -4.59
CA PRO A 273 17.66 12.59 -3.27
C PRO A 273 16.57 12.56 -2.19
N ALA A 274 15.34 12.98 -2.53
CA ALA A 274 14.22 12.93 -1.60
C ALA A 274 13.78 11.48 -1.33
N ILE A 275 13.69 10.68 -2.39
CA ILE A 275 13.34 9.27 -2.31
C ILE A 275 14.35 8.49 -1.46
N ARG A 276 15.66 8.70 -1.65
CA ARG A 276 16.70 8.02 -0.85
C ARG A 276 16.54 8.30 0.65
N LYS A 277 16.30 9.55 1.03
CA LYS A 277 16.01 9.92 2.42
C LYS A 277 14.76 9.20 2.96
N GLY A 278 13.69 9.14 2.17
CA GLY A 278 12.47 8.42 2.54
C GLY A 278 12.69 6.91 2.70
N LEU A 279 13.46 6.29 1.81
CA LEU A 279 13.83 4.87 1.90
C LEU A 279 14.67 4.59 3.15
N GLU A 280 15.65 5.44 3.47
CA GLU A 280 16.44 5.34 4.69
C GLU A 280 15.57 5.44 5.95
N TYR A 281 14.58 6.33 5.92
CA TYR A 281 13.60 6.44 7.00
C TYR A 281 12.79 5.14 7.19
N ILE A 282 12.20 4.60 6.12
CA ILE A 282 11.42 3.35 6.20
C ILE A 282 12.29 2.18 6.67
N ARG A 283 13.53 2.07 6.18
CA ARG A 283 14.48 1.04 6.64
C ARG A 283 14.77 1.16 8.13
N CYS A 284 15.02 2.38 8.62
CA CYS A 284 15.22 2.62 10.05
C CYS A 284 13.97 2.28 10.87
N ALA A 285 12.78 2.63 10.41
CA ALA A 285 11.52 2.40 11.11
C ALA A 285 11.13 0.91 11.16
N THR A 286 11.38 0.17 10.08
CA THR A 286 11.04 -1.26 9.93
C THR A 286 12.13 -2.21 10.43
N GLY A 287 13.30 -1.68 10.83
CA GLY A 287 14.43 -2.48 11.27
C GLY A 287 15.12 -3.29 10.18
N ASN A 288 14.80 -3.06 8.89
CA ASN A 288 15.50 -3.68 7.77
C ASN A 288 16.86 -3.01 7.57
N ARG A 289 17.92 -3.67 8.06
CA ARG A 289 19.33 -3.27 7.87
C ARG A 289 20.05 -4.24 6.94
N ASP A 290 19.48 -4.51 5.77
CA ASP A 290 20.13 -5.32 4.73
C ASP A 290 20.09 -4.57 3.40
#